data_AF-A0A5J4PIT6-F1
#
_entry.id   AF-A0A5J4PIT6-F1
#
_cell.length_a   1.000
_cell.length_b   1.000
_cell.length_c   1.000
_cell.angle_alpha   90.00
_cell.angle_beta   90.00
_cell.angle_gamma   90.00
#
_symmetry.space_group_name_H-M   'P 1'
#
loop_
_entity.id
_entity.type
_entity.pdbx_description
1 polymer ?
#
loop_
_entity_poly.entity_id
_entity_poly.type
_entity_poly.pdbx_seq_one_letter_code
_entity_poly.pdbx_strand_id
1 'polypeptide(L)'
;MKKIVLIAAVLFSLTIQAQNERLITLNEAVALARAQSVDAAVALNELKTAYWEYHTFRANLLPEVNLAGTLPDYNKSYSAYQQSDGSYTFVRNNTLGLSGELSVDQNIWLTGGTLSLASSLNYIKQLGADGQERYMSVPIGLKLTQPIFAANHLKWSRRINPVRYAEAKAAFISATEEVTMRSITYFFQLLLAKETLSTAKQNRENADIFTR
;
A
#
# COMPACT_ATOMS: atom_id res chain seq x y z
N MET A 1 -24.36 -27.72 -28.81
CA MET A 1 -23.40 -26.62 -28.54
C MET A 1 -23.48 -25.47 -29.55
N LYS A 2 -23.57 -25.72 -30.87
CA LYS A 2 -23.71 -24.64 -31.89
C LYS A 2 -24.95 -23.73 -31.73
N LYS A 3 -26.08 -24.25 -31.23
CA LYS A 3 -27.33 -23.48 -31.04
C LYS A 3 -27.25 -22.44 -29.90
N ILE A 4 -26.40 -22.66 -28.89
CA ILE A 4 -26.24 -21.75 -27.74
C ILE A 4 -25.39 -20.53 -28.13
N VAL A 5 -24.39 -20.72 -28.98
CA VAL A 5 -23.54 -19.65 -29.50
C VAL A 5 -24.32 -18.67 -30.39
N LEU A 6 -25.28 -19.19 -31.18
CA LEU A 6 -26.16 -18.37 -32.01
C LEU A 6 -27.12 -17.50 -31.19
N ILE A 7 -27.64 -18.01 -30.07
CA ILE A 7 -28.52 -17.25 -29.17
C ILE A 7 -27.73 -16.14 -28.44
N ALA A 8 -26.49 -16.44 -28.02
CA ALA A 8 -25.61 -15.45 -27.40
C ALA A 8 -25.23 -14.32 -28.37
N ALA A 9 -25.01 -14.62 -29.65
CA ALA A 9 -24.70 -13.61 -30.67
C ALA A 9 -25.89 -12.68 -30.97
N VAL A 10 -27.12 -13.20 -30.99
CA VAL A 10 -28.33 -12.40 -31.22
C VAL A 10 -28.66 -11.52 -30.01
N LEU A 11 -28.39 -11.99 -28.79
CA LEU A 11 -28.54 -11.18 -27.58
C LEU A 11 -27.52 -10.04 -27.49
N PHE A 12 -26.32 -10.21 -28.08
CA PHE A 12 -25.29 -9.17 -28.12
C PHE A 12 -25.59 -8.05 -29.14
N SER A 13 -26.34 -8.33 -30.20
CA SER A 13 -26.78 -7.31 -31.17
C SER A 13 -27.92 -6.41 -30.65
N LEU A 14 -28.67 -6.84 -29.63
CA LEU A 14 -29.78 -6.07 -29.05
C LEU A 14 -29.33 -5.00 -28.05
N THR A 15 -28.07 -5.00 -27.62
CA THR A 15 -27.50 -4.02 -26.67
C THR A 15 -26.69 -2.92 -27.35
N ILE A 16 -26.63 -2.89 -28.69
CA ILE A 16 -26.04 -1.79 -29.45
C ILE A 16 -27.06 -0.65 -29.47
N GLN A 17 -27.17 0.07 -28.35
CA GLN A 17 -27.76 1.40 -28.39
C GLN A 17 -26.82 2.31 -29.17
N ALA A 18 -27.29 2.81 -30.32
CA ALA A 18 -26.66 3.95 -30.97
C ALA A 18 -26.55 5.07 -29.93
N GLN A 19 -25.32 5.53 -29.67
CA GLN A 19 -25.07 6.57 -28.70
C GLN A 19 -25.74 7.85 -29.23
N ASN A 20 -26.86 8.23 -28.60
CA ASN A 20 -27.51 9.51 -28.87
C ASN A 20 -26.46 10.62 -28.72
N GLU A 21 -26.45 11.59 -29.63
CA GLU A 21 -25.61 12.78 -29.55
C GLU A 21 -25.91 13.50 -28.22
N ARG A 22 -25.11 13.23 -27.19
CA ARG A 22 -25.26 13.89 -25.90
C ARG A 22 -24.78 15.33 -26.06
N LEU A 23 -25.70 16.27 -25.85
CA LEU A 23 -25.37 17.68 -25.69
C LEU A 23 -24.65 17.84 -24.36
N ILE A 24 -23.32 17.79 -24.40
CA ILE A 24 -22.47 17.99 -23.24
C ILE A 24 -22.17 19.49 -23.12
N THR A 25 -22.33 20.06 -21.92
CA THR A 25 -21.89 21.44 -21.63
C THR A 25 -20.40 21.48 -21.25
N LEU A 26 -19.74 22.63 -21.35
CA LEU A 26 -18.32 22.75 -20.99
C LEU A 26 -18.05 22.30 -19.54
N ASN A 27 -18.89 22.70 -18.60
CA ASN A 27 -18.76 22.34 -17.19
C ASN A 27 -18.92 20.83 -16.99
N GLU A 28 -19.83 20.20 -17.72
CA GLU A 28 -20.04 18.76 -17.69
C GLU A 28 -18.86 18.00 -18.31
N ALA A 29 -18.29 18.49 -19.42
CA ALA A 29 -17.09 17.92 -20.03
C ALA A 29 -15.89 17.97 -19.07
N VAL A 30 -15.69 19.10 -18.38
CA VAL A 30 -14.62 19.25 -17.38
C VAL A 30 -14.85 18.34 -16.17
N ALA A 31 -16.08 18.27 -15.65
CA ALA A 31 -16.39 17.40 -14.52
C ALA A 31 -16.18 15.92 -14.87
N LEU A 32 -16.61 15.50 -16.06
CA LEU A 32 -16.41 14.14 -16.57
C LEU A 32 -14.93 13.84 -16.75
N ALA A 33 -14.18 14.74 -17.38
CA ALA A 33 -12.74 14.57 -17.57
C ALA A 33 -11.99 14.49 -16.23
N ARG A 34 -12.31 15.33 -15.25
CA ARG A 34 -11.69 15.24 -13.92
C ARG A 34 -11.99 13.92 -13.21
N ALA A 35 -13.17 13.35 -13.42
CA ALA A 35 -13.58 12.09 -12.77
C ALA A 35 -13.09 10.83 -13.49
N GLN A 36 -13.01 10.86 -14.83
CA GLN A 36 -12.76 9.67 -15.65
C GLN A 36 -11.42 9.69 -16.41
N SER A 37 -10.68 10.81 -16.39
CA SER A 37 -9.36 10.87 -17.03
C SER A 37 -8.38 9.94 -16.32
N VAL A 38 -7.62 9.20 -17.13
CA VAL A 38 -6.53 8.35 -16.66
C VAL A 38 -5.45 9.20 -15.98
N ASP A 39 -5.08 10.34 -16.56
CA ASP A 39 -4.06 11.25 -16.03
C ASP A 39 -4.47 11.79 -14.64
N ALA A 40 -5.75 12.14 -14.47
CA ALA A 40 -6.28 12.57 -13.17
C ALA A 40 -6.29 11.43 -12.14
N ALA A 41 -6.62 10.21 -12.55
CA ALA A 41 -6.59 9.04 -11.68
C ALA A 41 -5.17 8.67 -11.24
N VAL A 42 -4.19 8.77 -12.13
CA VAL A 42 -2.76 8.57 -11.82
C VAL A 42 -2.30 9.58 -10.78
N ALA A 43 -2.51 10.88 -11.03
CA ALA A 43 -2.12 11.94 -10.09
C ALA A 43 -2.77 11.78 -8.71
N LEU A 44 -4.04 11.33 -8.67
CA LEU A 44 -4.74 11.04 -7.42
C LEU A 44 -4.09 9.88 -6.66
N ASN A 45 -3.72 8.82 -7.35
CA ASN A 45 -3.05 7.67 -6.74
C ASN A 45 -1.66 8.03 -6.22
N GLU A 46 -0.90 8.84 -6.96
CA GLU A 46 0.39 9.36 -6.49
C GLU A 46 0.24 10.17 -5.19
N LEU A 47 -0.75 11.06 -5.12
CA LEU A 47 -1.07 11.81 -3.90
C LEU A 47 -1.42 10.88 -2.72
N LYS A 48 -2.23 9.84 -2.97
CA LYS A 48 -2.57 8.83 -1.94
C LYS A 48 -1.32 8.10 -1.46
N THR A 49 -0.45 7.68 -2.36
CA THR A 49 0.82 7.02 -1.99
C THR A 49 1.66 7.94 -1.11
N ALA A 50 1.88 9.19 -1.52
CA ALA A 50 2.62 10.18 -0.73
C ALA A 50 1.98 10.44 0.65
N TYR A 51 0.65 10.45 0.73
CA TYR A 51 -0.08 10.56 1.99
C TYR A 51 0.19 9.37 2.92
N TRP A 52 0.08 8.15 2.41
CA TRP A 52 0.34 6.93 3.20
C TRP A 52 1.80 6.82 3.61
N GLU A 53 2.75 7.21 2.76
CA GLU A 53 4.17 7.32 3.12
C GLU A 53 4.37 8.28 4.30
N TYR A 54 3.76 9.48 4.25
CA TYR A 54 3.83 10.45 5.34
C TYR A 54 3.18 9.94 6.63
N HIS A 55 2.04 9.25 6.52
CA HIS A 55 1.36 8.67 7.65
C HIS A 55 2.19 7.56 8.31
N THR A 56 2.73 6.63 7.52
CA THR A 56 3.64 5.58 8.00
C THR A 56 4.89 6.16 8.64
N PHE A 57 5.47 7.22 8.06
CA PHE A 57 6.59 7.92 8.67
C PHE A 57 6.26 8.47 10.06
N ARG A 58 5.05 9.03 10.25
CA ARG A 58 4.61 9.50 11.57
C ARG A 58 4.42 8.34 12.56
N ALA A 59 3.91 7.20 12.10
CA ALA A 59 3.78 6.00 12.93
C ALA A 59 5.15 5.50 13.42
N ASN A 60 6.16 5.50 12.55
CA ASN A 60 7.53 5.06 12.87
C ASN A 60 8.27 5.95 13.91
N LEU A 61 7.72 7.13 14.23
CA LEU A 61 8.25 8.01 15.27
C LEU A 61 7.67 7.71 16.66
N LEU A 62 6.57 6.96 16.72
CA LEU A 62 5.93 6.56 17.96
C LEU A 62 6.60 5.30 18.53
N PRO A 63 6.45 5.03 19.83
CA PRO A 63 6.89 3.75 20.39
C PRO A 63 6.07 2.62 19.78
N GLU A 64 6.75 1.60 19.29
CA GLU A 64 6.15 0.37 18.79
C GLU A 64 6.06 -0.64 19.94
N VAL A 65 4.90 -1.26 20.13
CA VAL A 65 4.69 -2.28 21.16
C VAL A 65 4.50 -3.62 20.46
N ASN A 66 5.40 -4.55 20.76
CA ASN A 66 5.47 -5.86 20.14
C ASN A 66 5.21 -6.94 21.20
N LEU A 67 4.30 -7.87 20.90
CA LEU A 67 4.05 -9.05 21.71
C LEU A 67 4.39 -10.28 20.88
N ALA A 68 5.48 -10.94 21.22
CA ALA A 68 5.88 -12.21 20.64
C ALA A 68 5.64 -13.32 21.66
N GLY A 69 5.19 -14.48 21.22
CA GLY A 69 5.03 -15.61 22.13
C GLY A 69 4.88 -16.92 21.36
N THR A 70 5.36 -18.00 21.96
CA THR A 70 5.23 -19.35 21.43
C THR A 70 4.43 -20.17 22.42
N LEU A 71 3.24 -20.63 22.00
CA LEU A 71 2.33 -21.42 22.83
C LEU A 71 1.78 -22.63 22.04
N PRO A 72 1.76 -23.83 22.65
CA PRO A 72 2.86 -24.48 23.38
C PRO A 72 3.87 -25.15 22.41
N ASP A 73 5.15 -25.14 22.78
CA ASP A 73 6.24 -25.78 22.03
C ASP A 73 6.57 -27.15 22.61
N TYR A 74 6.33 -28.23 21.85
CA TYR A 74 6.65 -29.60 22.29
C TYR A 74 7.92 -30.10 21.61
N ASN A 75 8.93 -30.45 22.41
CA ASN A 75 10.20 -30.98 21.92
C ASN A 75 10.49 -32.35 22.55
N LYS A 76 10.68 -33.35 21.69
CA LYS A 76 11.18 -34.68 22.07
C LYS A 76 12.39 -35.03 21.23
N SER A 77 13.54 -35.11 21.87
CA SER A 77 14.84 -35.33 21.22
C SER A 77 15.73 -36.24 22.08
N TYR A 78 16.76 -36.82 21.46
CA TYR A 78 17.80 -37.56 22.17
C TYR A 78 19.10 -36.78 22.01
N SER A 79 19.68 -36.35 23.13
CA SER A 79 20.93 -35.58 23.13
C SER A 79 22.04 -36.45 23.72
N ALA A 80 23.20 -36.47 23.06
CA ALA A 80 24.39 -37.08 23.63
C ALA A 80 24.87 -36.22 24.81
N TYR A 81 24.99 -36.83 25.98
CA TYR A 81 25.51 -36.21 27.20
C TYR A 81 26.85 -36.87 27.53
N GLN A 82 27.89 -36.05 27.68
CA GLN A 82 29.21 -36.52 28.07
C GLN A 82 29.27 -36.66 29.60
N GLN A 83 29.54 -37.87 30.07
CA GLN A 83 29.68 -38.16 31.47
C GLN A 83 31.05 -37.69 31.99
N SER A 84 31.19 -37.51 33.30
CA SER A 84 32.42 -37.05 33.96
C SER A 84 33.65 -37.95 33.72
N ASP A 85 33.43 -39.19 33.27
CA ASP A 85 34.48 -40.16 32.91
C ASP A 85 34.91 -40.08 31.44
N GLY A 86 34.32 -39.17 30.65
CA GLY A 86 34.62 -38.98 29.23
C GLY A 86 33.81 -39.85 28.27
N SER A 87 32.96 -40.76 28.77
CA SER A 87 32.04 -41.55 27.95
C SER A 87 30.81 -40.74 27.52
N TYR A 88 30.12 -41.18 26.45
CA TYR A 88 28.89 -40.55 25.97
C TYR A 88 27.68 -41.46 26.25
N THR A 89 26.62 -40.88 26.81
CA THR A 89 25.31 -41.52 26.97
C THR A 89 24.22 -40.71 26.29
N PHE A 90 23.17 -41.35 25.79
CA PHE A 90 22.05 -40.63 25.17
C PHE A 90 20.96 -40.36 26.21
N VAL A 91 20.74 -39.08 26.51
CA VAL A 91 19.67 -38.65 27.41
C VAL A 91 18.47 -38.21 26.59
N ARG A 92 17.31 -38.76 26.92
CA ARG A 92 16.04 -38.35 26.32
C ARG A 92 15.62 -37.00 26.88
N ASN A 93 15.50 -36.01 26.01
CA ASN A 93 14.84 -34.76 26.31
C ASN A 93 13.36 -34.83 25.88
N ASN A 94 12.47 -34.42 26.77
CA ASN A 94 11.02 -34.40 26.52
C ASN A 94 10.45 -33.21 27.28
N THR A 95 10.28 -32.08 26.60
CA THR A 95 9.92 -30.80 27.22
C THR A 95 8.74 -30.16 26.52
N LEU A 96 7.90 -29.49 27.30
CA LEU A 96 6.85 -28.60 26.85
C LEU A 96 7.24 -27.18 27.28
N GLY A 97 7.50 -26.33 26.31
CA GLY A 97 7.87 -24.93 26.50
C GLY A 97 6.70 -24.00 26.23
N LEU A 98 6.68 -22.87 26.93
CA LEU A 98 5.91 -21.70 26.58
C LEU A 98 6.81 -20.48 26.74
N SER A 99 6.77 -19.55 25.79
CA SER A 99 7.51 -18.30 25.88
C SER A 99 6.62 -17.12 25.51
N GLY A 100 6.87 -15.99 26.17
CA GLY A 100 6.22 -14.72 25.88
C GLY A 100 7.22 -13.59 26.09
N GLU A 101 7.25 -12.65 25.16
CA GLU A 101 8.06 -11.46 25.18
C GLU A 101 7.21 -10.26 24.78
N LEU A 102 7.19 -9.24 25.66
CA LEU A 102 6.60 -7.95 25.40
C LEU A 102 7.73 -6.94 25.26
N SER A 103 7.89 -6.32 24.08
CA SER A 103 8.88 -5.28 23.84
C SER A 103 8.24 -3.95 23.44
N VAL A 104 8.90 -2.86 23.81
CA VAL A 104 8.56 -1.49 23.44
C VAL A 104 9.80 -0.85 22.82
N ASP A 105 9.71 -0.50 21.54
CA ASP A 105 10.81 0.04 20.75
C ASP A 105 10.55 1.51 20.40
N GLN A 106 11.42 2.41 20.85
CA GLN A 106 11.33 3.86 20.58
C GLN A 106 12.55 4.34 19.79
N ASN A 107 12.28 4.95 18.64
CA ASN A 107 13.31 5.58 17.81
C ASN A 107 13.65 6.98 18.35
N ILE A 108 14.93 7.27 18.54
CA ILE A 108 15.44 8.57 19.01
C ILE A 108 15.80 9.43 17.79
N TRP A 109 14.96 10.41 17.45
CA TRP A 109 15.18 11.26 16.26
C TRP A 109 16.48 12.06 16.27
N LEU A 110 17.05 12.36 17.45
CA LEU A 110 18.18 13.29 17.56
C LEU A 110 19.51 12.58 17.23
N THR A 111 19.67 11.37 17.74
CA THR A 111 20.88 10.55 17.60
C THR A 111 20.74 9.48 16.52
N GLY A 112 19.51 9.19 16.07
CA GLY A 112 19.26 8.06 15.15
C GLY A 112 19.41 6.70 15.83
N GLY A 113 19.50 6.66 17.16
CA GLY A 113 19.52 5.42 17.94
C GLY A 113 18.11 4.90 18.25
N THR A 114 18.05 3.68 18.76
CA THR A 114 16.82 3.01 19.21
C THR A 114 16.94 2.62 20.68
N LEU A 115 15.89 2.91 21.45
CA LEU A 115 15.74 2.50 22.83
C LEU A 115 14.67 1.40 22.89
N SER A 116 15.07 0.21 23.33
CA SER A 116 14.20 -0.94 23.46
C SER A 116 14.05 -1.33 24.93
N LEU A 117 12.81 -1.50 25.36
CA LEU A 117 12.42 -2.02 26.67
C LEU A 117 11.72 -3.36 26.46
N ALA A 118 12.25 -4.45 26.98
CA ALA A 118 11.67 -5.78 26.83
C ALA A 118 11.37 -6.44 28.18
N SER A 119 10.30 -7.22 28.23
CA SER A 119 9.91 -8.07 29.35
C SER A 119 9.67 -9.47 28.80
N SER A 120 10.27 -10.48 29.41
CA SER A 120 10.16 -11.86 28.91
C SER A 120 9.78 -12.84 30.01
N LEU A 121 9.02 -13.85 29.64
CA LEU A 121 8.60 -14.95 30.48
C LEU A 121 8.80 -16.26 29.69
N ASN A 122 9.57 -17.16 30.26
CA ASN A 122 9.79 -18.49 29.74
C ASN A 122 9.33 -19.52 30.77
N TYR A 123 8.55 -20.48 30.30
CA TYR A 123 8.12 -21.63 31.07
C TYR A 123 8.58 -22.90 30.34
N ILE A 124 9.14 -23.83 31.07
CA ILE A 124 9.50 -25.15 30.55
C ILE A 124 9.11 -26.21 31.56
N LYS A 125 8.41 -27.23 31.08
CA LYS A 125 8.03 -28.41 31.85
C LYS A 125 8.68 -29.63 31.23
N GLN A 126 9.43 -30.38 32.04
CA GLN A 126 9.94 -31.68 31.62
C GLN A 126 8.86 -32.75 31.78
N LEU A 127 8.63 -33.56 30.75
CA LEU A 127 7.60 -34.60 30.71
C LEU A 127 8.24 -35.96 30.96
N GLY A 128 7.99 -36.55 32.13
CA GLY A 128 8.54 -37.84 32.56
C GLY A 128 8.24 -38.13 34.04
N ALA A 129 8.80 -39.22 34.57
CA ALA A 129 8.55 -39.68 35.94
C ALA A 129 8.96 -38.66 37.02
N ASP A 130 9.99 -37.84 36.76
CA ASP A 130 10.48 -36.77 37.64
C ASP A 130 10.34 -35.37 37.01
N GLY A 131 9.24 -35.15 36.29
CA GLY A 131 8.99 -33.92 35.54
C GLY A 131 9.02 -32.66 36.42
N GLN A 132 10.07 -31.85 36.30
CA GLN A 132 10.19 -30.56 36.97
C GLN A 132 9.64 -29.43 36.09
N GLU A 133 8.95 -28.49 36.73
CA GLU A 133 8.49 -27.26 36.11
C GLU A 133 9.45 -26.13 36.46
N ARG A 134 9.85 -25.35 35.45
CA ARG A 134 10.71 -24.19 35.64
C ARG A 134 10.11 -22.99 34.95
N TYR A 135 10.10 -21.87 35.65
CA TYR A 135 9.77 -20.58 35.09
C TYR A 135 10.98 -19.66 35.23
N MET A 136 11.20 -18.83 34.23
CA MET A 136 12.21 -17.79 34.23
C MET A 136 11.57 -16.53 33.69
N SER A 137 11.63 -15.44 34.46
CA SER A 137 11.15 -14.14 34.03
C SER A 137 12.27 -13.11 34.07
N VAL A 138 12.32 -12.29 33.03
CA VAL A 138 13.15 -11.08 33.00
C VAL A 138 12.17 -9.92 32.95
N PRO A 139 11.87 -9.27 34.09
CA PRO A 139 10.76 -8.32 34.16
C PRO A 139 11.03 -7.07 33.34
N ILE A 140 12.28 -6.59 33.32
CA ILE A 140 12.71 -5.39 32.58
C ILE A 140 14.12 -5.61 32.04
N GLY A 141 14.26 -5.58 30.72
CA GLY A 141 15.52 -5.50 29.99
C GLY A 141 15.57 -4.19 29.19
N LEU A 142 16.66 -3.45 29.32
CA LEU A 142 16.88 -2.19 28.61
C LEU A 142 18.03 -2.35 27.59
N LYS A 143 17.80 -1.95 26.35
CA LYS A 143 18.80 -1.96 25.28
C LYS A 143 18.79 -0.61 24.57
N LEU A 144 19.95 0.04 24.52
CA LEU A 144 20.18 1.25 23.73
C LEU A 144 21.12 0.91 22.58
N THR A 145 20.65 1.07 21.34
CA THR A 145 21.47 0.88 20.14
C THR A 145 21.66 2.22 19.46
N GLN A 146 22.88 2.76 19.49
CA GLN A 146 23.17 4.06 18.89
C GLN A 146 24.28 3.96 17.83
N PRO A 147 24.01 4.35 16.58
CA PRO A 147 25.08 4.53 15.60
C PRO A 147 25.83 5.83 15.91
N ILE A 148 27.15 5.76 16.09
CA ILE A 148 27.98 6.92 16.48
C ILE A 148 28.51 7.66 15.25
N PHE A 149 28.88 6.93 14.19
CA PHE A 149 29.48 7.47 12.96
C PHE A 149 28.60 7.31 11.72
N ALA A 150 27.33 6.91 11.87
CA ALA A 150 26.41 6.81 10.74
C ALA A 150 25.58 8.09 10.58
N ALA A 151 25.10 8.32 9.36
CA ALA A 151 24.19 9.42 9.08
C ALA A 151 22.84 9.21 9.79
N ASN A 152 22.31 10.25 10.43
CA ASN A 152 20.99 10.20 11.07
C ASN A 152 19.88 10.32 10.01
N HIS A 153 19.48 9.19 9.43
CA HIS A 153 18.39 9.10 8.46
C HIS A 153 17.08 9.63 9.04
N LEU A 154 16.77 9.31 10.30
CA LEU A 154 15.51 9.68 10.94
C LEU A 154 15.31 11.20 11.03
N LYS A 155 16.39 11.94 11.34
CA LYS A 155 16.40 13.41 11.37
C LYS A 155 16.09 14.00 9.98
N TRP A 156 16.71 13.48 8.93
CA TRP A 156 16.49 13.96 7.57
C TRP A 156 15.10 13.58 7.05
N SER A 157 14.66 12.34 7.27
CA SER A 157 13.31 11.87 6.94
C SER A 157 12.23 12.75 7.59
N ARG A 158 12.44 13.22 8.82
CA ARG A 158 11.51 14.16 9.48
C ARG A 158 11.36 15.50 8.75
N ARG A 159 12.43 15.98 8.10
CA ARG A 159 12.40 17.22 7.32
C ARG A 159 11.84 17.00 5.92
N ILE A 160 12.16 15.85 5.31
CA ILE A 160 11.85 15.57 3.90
C ILE A 160 10.39 15.12 3.71
N ASN A 161 9.88 14.19 4.52
CA ASN A 161 8.55 13.63 4.34
C ASN A 161 7.38 14.66 4.28
N PRO A 162 7.31 15.69 5.14
CA PRO A 162 6.24 16.69 5.02
C PRO A 162 6.35 17.53 3.75
N VAL A 163 7.57 17.82 3.29
CA VAL A 163 7.81 18.57 2.06
C VAL A 163 7.41 17.72 0.84
N ARG A 164 7.79 16.43 0.81
CA ARG A 164 7.37 15.49 -0.24
C ARG A 164 5.84 15.38 -0.34
N TYR A 165 5.14 15.37 0.80
CA TYR A 165 3.67 15.36 0.79
C TYR A 165 3.07 16.68 0.25
N ALA A 166 3.67 17.82 0.58
CA ALA A 166 3.24 19.11 0.03
C ALA A 166 3.50 19.21 -1.48
N GLU A 167 4.64 18.70 -1.95
CA GLU A 167 4.99 18.60 -3.37
C GLU A 167 3.98 17.73 -4.14
N ALA A 168 3.64 16.55 -3.62
CA ALA A 168 2.65 15.67 -4.24
C ALA A 168 1.25 16.32 -4.33
N LYS A 169 0.87 17.14 -3.35
CA LYS A 169 -0.38 17.94 -3.43
C LYS A 169 -0.34 18.96 -4.56
N ALA A 170 0.77 19.69 -4.68
CA ALA A 170 0.95 20.68 -5.73
C ALA A 170 0.91 20.01 -7.11
N ALA A 171 1.62 18.89 -7.27
CA ALA A 171 1.62 18.11 -8.50
C ALA A 171 0.20 17.62 -8.89
N PHE A 172 -0.58 17.14 -7.91
CA PHE A 172 -1.98 16.76 -8.15
C PHE A 172 -2.82 17.93 -8.66
N ILE A 173 -2.69 19.11 -8.04
CA ILE A 173 -3.43 20.31 -8.47
C ILE A 173 -3.06 20.66 -9.91
N SER A 174 -1.76 20.76 -10.22
CA SER A 174 -1.27 21.08 -11.57
C SER A 174 -1.72 20.05 -12.61
N ALA A 175 -1.67 18.75 -12.31
CA ALA A 175 -2.14 17.71 -13.23
C ALA A 175 -3.65 17.83 -13.49
N THR A 176 -4.46 18.13 -12.47
CA THR A 176 -5.90 18.34 -12.66
C THR A 176 -6.22 19.61 -13.45
N GLU A 177 -5.40 20.66 -13.31
CA GLU A 177 -5.49 21.87 -14.13
C GLU A 177 -5.17 21.57 -15.59
N GLU A 178 -4.11 20.79 -15.87
CA GLU A 178 -3.74 20.40 -17.23
C GLU A 178 -4.84 19.56 -17.92
N VAL A 179 -5.42 18.58 -17.21
CA VAL A 179 -6.56 17.81 -17.70
C VAL A 179 -7.75 18.72 -18.00
N THR A 180 -8.00 19.71 -17.15
CA THR A 180 -9.07 20.70 -17.35
C THR A 180 -8.81 21.53 -18.60
N MET A 181 -7.59 22.04 -18.78
CA MET A 181 -7.21 22.81 -19.97
C MET A 181 -7.37 22.00 -21.26
N ARG A 182 -6.87 20.75 -21.29
CA ARG A 182 -7.02 19.86 -22.45
C ARG A 182 -8.48 19.60 -22.78
N SER A 183 -9.32 19.41 -21.76
CA SER A 183 -10.76 19.19 -21.93
C SER A 183 -11.46 20.42 -22.53
N ILE A 184 -11.10 21.62 -22.06
CA ILE A 184 -11.59 22.88 -22.64
C ILE A 184 -11.17 23.00 -24.11
N THR A 185 -9.90 22.73 -24.42
CA THR A 185 -9.39 22.76 -25.81
C THR A 185 -10.15 21.79 -26.71
N TYR A 186 -10.32 20.54 -26.29
CA TYR A 186 -11.06 19.54 -27.08
C TYR A 186 -12.54 19.91 -27.26
N PHE A 187 -13.16 20.51 -26.25
CA PHE A 187 -14.54 20.99 -26.35
C PHE A 187 -14.70 22.05 -27.43
N PHE A 188 -13.83 23.07 -27.45
CA PHE A 188 -13.89 24.11 -28.47
C PHE A 188 -13.47 23.63 -29.86
N GLN A 189 -12.52 22.69 -29.95
CA GLN A 189 -12.17 22.05 -31.23
C GLN A 189 -13.36 21.28 -31.81
N LEU A 190 -14.12 20.56 -30.99
CA LEU A 190 -15.34 19.88 -31.42
C LEU A 190 -16.39 20.89 -31.92
N LEU A 191 -16.55 22.01 -31.22
CA LEU A 191 -17.50 23.06 -31.61
C LEU A 191 -17.15 23.66 -32.98
N LEU A 192 -15.88 24.00 -33.20
CA LEU A 192 -15.37 24.48 -34.49
C LEU A 192 -15.53 23.44 -35.61
N ALA A 193 -15.27 22.15 -35.31
CA ALA A 193 -15.46 21.06 -36.27
C ALA A 193 -16.94 20.89 -36.66
N LYS A 194 -17.87 21.07 -35.71
CA LYS A 194 -19.32 21.05 -36.00
C LYS A 194 -19.74 22.22 -36.88
N GLU A 195 -19.23 23.41 -36.62
CA GLU A 195 -19.52 24.61 -37.41
C GLU A 195 -19.00 24.47 -38.85
N THR A 196 -17.73 24.07 -39.02
CA THR A 196 -17.13 23.83 -40.34
C THR A 196 -17.85 22.73 -41.12
N LEU A 197 -18.31 21.67 -40.46
CA LEU A 197 -19.14 20.63 -41.08
C LEU A 197 -20.51 21.17 -41.51
N SER A 198 -21.11 22.07 -40.74
CA SER A 198 -22.36 22.76 -41.12
C SER A 198 -22.16 23.60 -42.37
N THR A 199 -21.10 24.42 -42.43
CA THR A 199 -20.75 25.22 -43.61
C THR A 199 -20.46 24.34 -44.83
N ALA A 200 -19.75 23.22 -44.64
CA ALA A 200 -19.45 22.28 -45.73
C ALA A 200 -20.73 21.62 -46.29
N LYS A 201 -21.69 21.26 -45.43
CA LYS A 201 -23.01 20.75 -45.86
C LYS A 201 -23.77 21.80 -46.65
N GLN A 202 -23.83 23.04 -46.15
CA GLN A 202 -24.50 24.14 -46.84
C GLN A 202 -23.86 24.44 -48.20
N ASN A 203 -22.52 24.43 -48.28
CA ASN A 203 -21.80 24.60 -49.54
C ASN A 203 -22.09 23.46 -50.52
N ARG A 204 -22.21 22.21 -50.05
CA ARG A 204 -22.59 21.07 -50.88
C ARG A 204 -24.02 21.21 -51.42
N GLU A 205 -24.98 21.56 -50.57
CA GLU A 205 -26.37 21.77 -51.00
C GLU A 205 -26.47 22.89 -52.04
N ASN A 206 -25.76 24.00 -51.83
CA ASN A 206 -25.67 25.08 -52.80
C ASN A 206 -25.06 24.59 -54.12
N ALA A 207 -23.97 23.82 -54.09
CA ALA A 207 -23.34 23.28 -55.30
C ALA A 207 -24.27 22.32 -56.05
N ASP A 208 -24.99 21.44 -55.34
CA ASP A 208 -25.95 20.50 -55.92
C ASP A 208 -27.11 21.24 -56.62
N ILE A 209 -27.53 22.41 -56.10
CA ILE A 209 -28.52 23.29 -56.74
C ILE A 209 -27.98 23.91 -58.05
N PHE A 210 -26.72 24.35 -58.08
CA PHE A 210 -26.12 24.96 -59.28
C PHE A 210 -25.83 23.97 -60.41
N THR A 211 -25.65 22.68 -60.09
CA THR A 211 -25.39 21.64 -61.09
C THR A 211 -26.65 21.03 -61.73
N ARG A 212 -27.84 21.48 -61.35
CA ARG A 212 -29.13 20.93 -61.78
C ARG A 212 -29.88 21.90 -62.69
#